data_AF-A0A1X3CRA8-F1
#
_entry.id   AF-A0A1X3CRA8-F1
#
_cell.length_a   1.000
_cell.length_b   1.000
_cell.length_c   1.000
_cell.angle_alpha   90.00
_cell.angle_beta   90.00
_cell.angle_gamma   90.00
#
_symmetry.space_group_name_H-M   'P 1'
#
loop_
_entity.id
_entity.type
_entity.pdbx_description
1 polymer ?
#
loop_
_entity_poly.entity_id
_entity_poly.type
_entity_poly.pdbx_seq_one_letter_code
_entity_poly.pdbx_strand_id
1 'polypeptide(L)' 'SVIIMDNARFHRMAVLTEMAQKQGHKVLPLAPYSPELNPIEKVWANIKKHLRKVLPAVGDFMTALLRSSYFN' A
#
# COMPACT_ATOMS: atom_id res chain seq x y z
N SER A 1 -5.47 1.24 -16.81
CA SER A 1 -4.30 1.52 -15.94
C SER A 1 -3.59 0.20 -15.62
N VAL A 2 -2.45 0.25 -14.92
CA VAL A 2 -1.73 -0.94 -14.43
C VAL A 2 -1.76 -0.94 -12.91
N ILE A 3 -2.11 -2.07 -12.32
CA ILE A 3 -2.10 -2.32 -10.87
C ILE A 3 -0.86 -3.16 -10.57
N ILE A 4 0.02 -2.65 -9.71
CA ILE A 4 1.22 -3.37 -9.26
C ILE A 4 0.90 -4.05 -7.92
N MET A 5 1.22 -5.32 -7.79
CA MET A 5 0.94 -6.11 -6.59
C MET A 5 2.09 -7.05 -6.23
N ASP A 6 2.31 -7.25 -4.95
CA ASP A 6 3.18 -8.31 -4.45
C ASP A 6 2.45 -9.68 -4.47
N ASN A 7 3.20 -10.74 -4.24
CA ASN A 7 2.71 -12.13 -4.33
C ASN A 7 2.18 -12.67 -2.98
N ALA A 8 1.58 -11.82 -2.15
CA ALA A 8 1.01 -12.26 -0.89
C ALA A 8 0.00 -13.41 -1.13
N ARG A 9 0.00 -14.45 -0.27
CA ARG A 9 -0.79 -15.68 -0.50
C ARG A 9 -2.29 -15.43 -0.68
N PHE A 10 -2.81 -14.37 -0.07
CA PHE A 10 -4.22 -13.99 -0.20
C PHE A 10 -4.53 -13.18 -1.47
N HIS A 11 -3.51 -12.72 -2.22
CA HIS A 11 -3.64 -12.22 -3.57
C HIS A 11 -3.89 -13.38 -4.53
N ARG A 12 -5.16 -13.79 -4.64
CA ARG A 12 -5.61 -14.80 -5.63
C ARG A 12 -5.47 -14.22 -7.04
N MET A 13 -4.24 -14.25 -7.57
CA MET A 13 -3.85 -13.51 -8.77
C MET A 13 -4.73 -13.78 -9.98
N ALA A 14 -5.19 -15.02 -10.18
CA ALA A 14 -6.11 -15.36 -11.27
C ALA A 14 -7.43 -14.57 -11.17
N VAL A 15 -8.07 -14.59 -9.99
CA VAL A 15 -9.34 -13.89 -9.72
C VAL A 15 -9.14 -12.38 -9.85
N LEU A 16 -8.08 -11.85 -9.26
CA LEU A 16 -7.80 -10.40 -9.29
C LEU A 16 -7.48 -9.91 -10.70
N THR A 17 -6.77 -10.71 -11.49
CA THR A 17 -6.46 -10.38 -12.89
C THR A 17 -7.74 -10.37 -13.73
N GLU A 18 -8.62 -11.36 -13.58
CA GLU A 18 -9.91 -11.40 -14.27
C GLU A 18 -10.79 -10.19 -13.91
N MET A 19 -10.91 -9.87 -12.61
CA MET A 19 -11.67 -8.72 -12.13
C MET A 19 -11.11 -7.39 -12.67
N ALA A 20 -9.79 -7.23 -12.63
CA ALA A 20 -9.12 -6.03 -13.15
C ALA A 20 -9.31 -5.89 -14.67
N GLN A 21 -9.20 -6.98 -15.43
CA GLN A 21 -9.39 -6.98 -16.89
C GLN A 21 -10.82 -6.58 -17.27
N LYS A 22 -11.84 -7.07 -16.54
CA LYS A 22 -13.24 -6.65 -16.73
C LYS A 22 -13.44 -5.15 -16.56
N GLN A 23 -12.58 -4.48 -15.79
CA GLN A 23 -12.58 -3.03 -15.58
C GLN A 23 -11.56 -2.29 -16.47
N GLY A 24 -10.96 -2.95 -17.47
CA GLY A 24 -9.97 -2.34 -18.38
C GLY A 24 -8.62 -2.08 -17.71
N HIS A 25 -8.24 -2.87 -16.72
CA HIS A 25 -6.97 -2.76 -16.00
C HIS A 25 -6.12 -4.02 -16.19
N LYS A 26 -4.80 -3.87 -16.05
CA LYS A 26 -3.85 -4.99 -16.04
C LYS A 26 -3.23 -5.11 -14.67
N VAL A 27 -3.10 -6.33 -14.16
CA VAL A 27 -2.35 -6.60 -12.93
C VAL A 27 -0.93 -7.04 -13.31
N LEU A 28 0.08 -6.43 -12.69
CA LEU A 28 1.48 -6.77 -12.82
C LEU A 28 2.00 -7.27 -11.47
N PRO A 29 2.24 -8.59 -11.31
CA PRO A 29 2.87 -9.11 -10.10
C PRO A 29 4.34 -8.70 -10.05
N LEU A 30 4.84 -8.40 -8.85
CA LEU A 30 6.26 -8.15 -8.61
C LEU A 30 7.06 -9.45 -8.53
N ALA A 31 8.37 -9.36 -8.76
CA ALA A 31 9.28 -10.45 -8.48
C ALA A 31 9.25 -10.83 -6.99
N PRO A 32 9.37 -12.12 -6.63
CA PRO A 32 9.46 -12.54 -5.24
C PRO A 32 10.59 -11.82 -4.51
N TYR A 33 10.32 -11.39 -3.27
CA TYR A 33 11.29 -10.72 -2.40
C TYR A 33 11.87 -9.40 -2.96
N SER A 34 11.12 -8.70 -3.83
CA SER A 34 11.47 -7.37 -4.36
C SER A 34 10.64 -6.23 -3.74
N PRO A 35 10.70 -5.99 -2.42
CA PRO A 35 9.94 -4.91 -1.79
C PRO A 35 10.37 -3.51 -2.28
N GLU A 36 11.61 -3.35 -2.74
CA GLU A 36 12.11 -2.10 -3.32
C GLU A 36 11.36 -1.67 -4.59
N LEU A 37 10.73 -2.63 -5.28
CA LEU A 37 9.90 -2.38 -6.46
C LEU A 37 8.44 -2.08 -6.10
N ASN A 38 8.03 -2.23 -4.84
CA ASN A 38 6.67 -1.94 -4.41
C ASN A 38 6.53 -0.48 -3.96
N PRO A 39 5.84 0.40 -4.73
CA PRO A 39 5.77 1.83 -4.43
C PRO A 39 5.17 2.15 -3.06
N ILE A 40 4.30 1.27 -2.53
CA ILE A 40 3.66 1.47 -1.22
C ILE A 40 4.67 1.49 -0.07
N GLU A 41 5.84 0.85 -0.22
CA GLU A 41 6.87 0.82 0.82
C GLU A 41 7.41 2.23 1.15
N LYS A 42 7.58 3.06 0.12
CA LYS A 42 7.99 4.47 0.29
C LYS A 42 6.91 5.28 1.01
N VAL A 43 5.65 5.03 0.69
CA VAL A 43 4.50 5.67 1.36
C VAL A 43 4.48 5.28 2.84
N TRP A 44 4.64 3.98 3.15
CA TRP A 44 4.70 3.50 4.53
C TRP A 44 5.90 4.07 5.30
N ALA A 45 7.06 4.23 4.68
CA ALA A 45 8.21 4.86 5.32
C ALA A 45 7.87 6.30 5.77
N ASN A 46 7.18 7.07 4.92
CA ASN A 46 6.77 8.44 5.24
C ASN A 46 5.67 8.50 6.31
N ILE A 47 4.66 7.62 6.23
CA ILE A 47 3.63 7.49 7.27
C ILE A 47 4.27 7.16 8.62
N LYS A 48 5.16 6.16 8.67
CA LYS A 48 5.87 5.79 9.91
C LYS A 48 6.72 6.94 10.47
N LYS A 49 7.32 7.78 9.61
CA LYS A 49 8.06 8.97 10.02
C LYS A 49 7.13 10.01 10.64
N HIS A 50 5.97 10.24 10.04
CA HIS A 50 4.94 11.14 10.57
C HIS A 50 4.41 10.65 11.94
N LEU A 51 4.02 9.38 12.03
CA LEU A 51 3.50 8.78 13.26
C LEU A 51 4.48 8.89 14.43
N ARG A 52 5.77 8.62 14.21
CA ARG A 52 6.81 8.78 15.24
C ARG A 52 6.87 10.20 15.83
N LYS A 53 6.51 11.22 15.04
CA LYS A 53 6.49 12.62 15.49
C LYS A 53 5.18 12.97 16.21
N VAL A 54 4.04 12.48 15.73
CA VAL A 54 2.71 12.95 16.15
C VAL A 54 2.10 12.07 17.25
N LEU A 55 2.36 10.76 17.23
CA LEU A 55 1.77 9.81 18.16
C LEU A 55 2.03 10.14 19.64
N PRO A 56 3.24 10.58 20.06
CA PRO A 56 3.47 10.96 21.46
C PRO A 56 2.63 12.14 21.94
N ALA A 57 2.22 13.04 21.04
CA ALA A 57 1.41 14.21 21.38
C ALA A 57 -0.09 13.92 21.38
N VAL A 58 -0.54 12.99 20.53
CA VAL A 58 -1.97 12.69 20.35
C VAL A 58 -2.41 11.49 21.19
N GLY A 59 -1.52 10.55 21.49
CA GLY A 59 -1.80 9.34 22.27
C GLY A 59 -2.67 8.29 21.57
N ASP A 60 -3.39 8.67 20.50
CA ASP A 60 -4.23 7.79 19.69
C ASP A 60 -3.64 7.57 18.28
N PHE A 61 -3.55 6.30 17.88
CA PHE A 61 -2.99 5.89 16.59
C PHE A 61 -3.84 6.37 15.42
N MET A 62 -5.17 6.21 15.50
CA MET A 62 -6.05 6.53 14.37
C MET A 62 -6.06 8.03 14.09
N THR A 63 -6.14 8.84 15.13
CA THR A 63 -6.05 10.30 15.03
C THR A 63 -4.69 10.72 14.50
N ALA A 64 -3.59 10.11 14.94
CA ALA A 64 -2.26 10.39 14.41
C ALA A 64 -2.10 9.96 12.93
N LEU A 65 -2.72 8.86 12.53
CA LEU A 65 -2.69 8.35 11.16
C LEU A 65 -3.47 9.26 10.21
N LEU A 66 -4.69 9.65 10.58
CA LEU A 66 -5.55 10.52 9.76
C LEU A 66 -4.96 11.92 9.60
N ARG A 67 -4.13 12.40 10.54
CA ARG A 67 -3.38 13.66 10.41
C ARG A 67 -2.24 13.64 9.39
N SER A 68 -1.90 12.47 8.84
CA SER A 68 -0.91 12.35 7.77
C SER A 68 -1.45 12.95 6.47
N SER A 69 -0.60 13.60 5.69
CA SER A 69 -0.96 14.17 4.37
C SER A 69 -1.39 13.12 3.33
N TYR A 70 -1.22 11.83 3.63
CA TYR A 70 -1.68 10.73 2.78
C TYR A 70 -3.16 10.39 2.98
N PHE A 71 -3.78 10.88 4.06
CA PHE A 71 -5.15 10.55 4.46
C PHE A 71 -6.02 11.78 4.74
N ASN A 72 -5.51 12.99 4.46
CA ASN A 72 -6.27 14.25 4.46
C ASN A 72 -6.61 14.66 3.03
#